data_AF-A0A4Y7QF92-F1
#
_entry.id   AF-A0A4Y7QF92-F1
#
_cell.length_a   1.000
_cell.length_b   1.000
_cell.length_c   1.000
_cell.angle_alpha   90.00
_cell.angle_beta   90.00
_cell.angle_gamma   90.00
#
_symmetry.space_group_name_H-M   'P 1'
#
loop_
_entity.id
_entity.type
_entity.pdbx_description
1 polymer ?
#
loop_
_entity_poly.entity_id
_entity_poly.type
_entity_poly.pdbx_seq_one_letter_code
_entity_poly.pdbx_strand_id
1 'polypeptide(L)'
;MLHAPVIAHVVSVGECALVPPVNVASADSASGYHLVVGKGPGGQGSLWMEEREGRIKVLDIKGVRDDGIDSLQPQLEPVCDWIDRARSEGGKVLVHCRVGVSRSATVTIAYVMKHLALPLVDAYLIVRSRRLSVLIQPNMRLLYNLCGWEVKLARERAQDDVAQLRRELARSLNWPYLAREVHRLNEKYLQ
;
A
#
# COMPACT_ATOMS: atom_id res chain seq x y z
N MET A 1 1.69 -23.01 -4.59
CA MET A 1 0.45 -22.30 -4.98
C MET A 1 0.77 -20.98 -5.69
N LEU A 2 1.49 -20.99 -6.82
CA LEU A 2 1.71 -19.79 -7.66
C LEU A 2 1.59 -20.12 -9.18
N HIS A 3 0.66 -21.01 -9.55
CA HIS A 3 0.10 -21.01 -10.90
C HIS A 3 -1.13 -20.10 -10.96
N ALA A 4 -0.92 -18.80 -10.70
CA ALA A 4 -1.93 -17.79 -10.95
C ALA A 4 -1.24 -16.64 -11.72
N PRO A 5 -1.58 -16.42 -13.00
CA PRO A 5 -0.93 -15.45 -13.90
C PRO A 5 -1.32 -14.00 -13.56
N VAL A 6 -1.35 -13.66 -12.28
CA VAL A 6 -2.19 -12.59 -11.78
C VAL A 6 -1.42 -11.30 -11.58
N ILE A 7 -0.20 -11.37 -11.04
CA ILE A 7 0.58 -10.17 -10.68
C ILE A 7 1.48 -9.82 -11.85
N ALA A 8 1.16 -8.73 -12.53
CA ALA A 8 1.96 -8.18 -13.64
C ALA A 8 2.83 -6.99 -13.19
N HIS A 9 2.55 -6.48 -11.99
CA HIS A 9 3.06 -5.21 -11.51
C HIS A 9 3.35 -5.29 -10.00
N VAL A 10 4.49 -4.76 -9.57
CA VAL A 10 4.90 -4.72 -8.15
C VAL A 10 5.25 -3.29 -7.73
N VAL A 11 4.72 -2.85 -6.59
CA VAL A 11 5.14 -1.62 -5.90
C VAL A 11 5.87 -2.00 -4.62
N SER A 12 7.15 -1.66 -4.55
CA SER A 12 8.00 -1.81 -3.37
C SER A 12 8.06 -0.49 -2.61
N VAL A 13 7.69 -0.49 -1.32
CA VAL A 13 7.66 0.72 -0.49
C VAL A 13 8.72 0.67 0.59
N GLY A 14 9.85 1.35 0.35
CA GLY A 14 10.97 1.51 1.27
C GLY A 14 11.90 0.30 1.40
N GLU A 15 11.51 -0.85 0.86
CA GLU A 15 12.33 -2.07 0.78
C GLU A 15 12.06 -2.74 -0.57
N CYS A 16 13.11 -2.88 -1.38
CA CYS A 16 13.03 -3.49 -2.69
C CYS A 16 13.06 -5.02 -2.57
N ALA A 17 12.11 -5.71 -3.20
CA ALA A 17 12.10 -7.17 -3.23
C ALA A 17 12.94 -7.77 -4.38
N LEU A 18 13.60 -6.93 -5.19
CA LEU A 18 14.51 -7.36 -6.26
C LEU A 18 15.90 -7.68 -5.70
N VAL A 19 15.99 -8.78 -4.94
CA VAL A 19 17.27 -9.28 -4.46
C VAL A 19 17.79 -10.34 -5.45
N PRO A 20 19.02 -10.19 -5.99
CA PRO A 20 19.60 -11.21 -6.85
C PRO A 20 19.77 -12.52 -6.08
N PRO A 21 19.54 -13.68 -6.73
CA PRO A 21 19.76 -14.97 -6.08
C PRO A 21 21.23 -15.09 -5.67
N VAL A 22 21.46 -15.48 -4.42
CA VAL A 22 22.82 -15.67 -3.88
C VAL A 22 23.44 -16.86 -4.61
N ASN A 23 24.58 -16.64 -5.29
CA ASN A 23 25.37 -17.74 -5.82
C ASN A 23 25.84 -18.59 -4.62
N VAL A 24 25.43 -19.86 -4.57
CA VAL A 24 25.89 -20.82 -3.56
C VAL A 24 27.33 -21.23 -3.90
N ALA A 25 28.26 -20.29 -3.80
CA ALA A 25 29.68 -20.50 -4.01
C ALA A 25 30.53 -19.46 -3.25
N SER A 26 30.15 -19.15 -2.01
CA SER A 26 31.05 -18.63 -0.96
C SER A 26 30.19 -18.27 0.25
N ALA A 27 29.94 -19.26 1.10
CA ALA A 27 29.51 -18.98 2.46
C ALA A 27 30.73 -18.43 3.21
N ASP A 28 30.64 -17.21 3.71
CA ASP A 28 31.28 -16.87 4.98
C ASP A 28 30.48 -15.78 5.71
N SER A 29 30.46 -15.97 7.02
CA SER A 29 29.54 -15.44 8.02
C SER A 29 29.58 -13.92 8.23
N ALA A 30 28.40 -13.30 8.41
CA ALA A 30 28.08 -12.43 9.55
C ALA A 30 26.80 -11.61 9.32
N SER A 31 25.63 -12.14 9.69
CA SER A 31 24.50 -11.39 10.30
C SER A 31 23.28 -12.30 10.45
N GLY A 32 22.70 -12.31 11.65
CA GLY A 32 21.67 -13.25 12.11
C GLY A 32 20.27 -13.07 11.51
N TYR A 33 20.14 -13.04 10.18
CA TYR A 33 18.87 -13.22 9.51
C TYR A 33 18.99 -14.38 8.51
N HIS A 34 18.44 -15.55 8.85
CA HIS A 34 18.20 -16.59 7.86
C HIS A 34 17.05 -16.13 6.97
N LEU A 35 17.39 -15.47 5.85
CA LEU A 35 16.45 -15.21 4.77
C LEU A 35 16.18 -16.57 4.10
N VAL A 36 15.11 -17.22 4.52
CA VAL A 36 14.61 -18.41 3.83
C VAL A 36 14.17 -17.93 2.44
N VAL A 37 15.00 -18.19 1.43
CA VAL A 37 14.61 -18.09 0.03
C VAL A 37 13.43 -19.04 -0.13
N GLY A 38 12.23 -18.48 -0.22
CA GLY A 38 11.04 -19.26 -0.49
C GLY A 38 11.19 -19.92 -1.86
N LYS A 39 11.64 -21.17 -1.90
CA LYS A 39 11.43 -22.05 -3.05
C LYS A 39 9.93 -22.24 -3.17
N GLY A 40 9.30 -21.42 -3.99
CA GLY A 40 7.93 -21.66 -4.43
C GLY A 40 7.85 -23.09 -5.01
N PRO A 41 6.73 -23.81 -4.84
CA PRO A 41 6.56 -25.12 -5.46
C PRO A 41 6.58 -24.91 -6.98
N GLY A 42 7.66 -25.32 -7.65
CA GLY A 42 7.83 -25.20 -9.10
C GLY A 42 9.09 -24.47 -9.59
N GLY A 43 9.97 -23.97 -8.72
CA GLY A 43 11.23 -23.35 -9.17
C GLY A 43 11.06 -22.00 -9.89
N GLN A 44 9.92 -21.32 -9.68
CA GLN A 44 9.70 -19.96 -10.16
C GLN A 44 10.63 -18.98 -9.43
N GLY A 45 11.32 -18.14 -10.20
CA GLY A 45 12.48 -17.36 -9.79
C GLY A 45 12.19 -16.26 -8.77
N SER A 46 13.28 -15.69 -8.23
CA SER A 46 13.24 -14.42 -7.51
C SER A 46 12.50 -13.36 -8.35
N LEU A 47 11.77 -12.43 -7.71
CA LEU A 47 11.19 -11.25 -8.38
C LEU A 47 12.22 -10.52 -9.27
N TRP A 48 13.49 -10.62 -8.90
CA TRP A 48 14.62 -10.11 -9.67
C TRP A 48 14.76 -10.73 -11.07
N MET A 49 14.54 -12.04 -11.22
CA MET A 49 14.59 -12.72 -12.53
C MET A 49 13.38 -12.33 -13.37
N GLU A 50 12.20 -12.31 -12.75
CA GLU A 50 10.93 -11.99 -13.41
C GLU A 50 10.91 -10.58 -13.99
N GLU A 51 11.49 -9.60 -13.29
CA GLU A 51 11.61 -8.22 -13.78
C GLU A 51 12.56 -8.14 -14.98
N ARG A 52 13.73 -8.79 -14.91
CA ARG A 52 14.72 -8.79 -16.01
C ARG A 52 14.24 -9.50 -17.27
N GLU A 53 13.40 -10.52 -17.10
CA GLU A 53 12.77 -11.24 -18.21
C GLU A 53 11.51 -10.51 -18.72
N GLY A 54 11.21 -9.31 -18.19
CA GLY A 54 10.12 -8.45 -18.63
C GLY A 54 8.72 -8.96 -18.28
N ARG A 55 8.62 -9.97 -17.41
CA ARG A 55 7.33 -10.58 -17.01
C ARG A 55 6.59 -9.75 -15.99
N ILE A 56 7.30 -8.93 -15.21
CA ILE A 56 6.71 -7.99 -14.25
C ILE A 56 7.32 -6.60 -14.40
N LYS A 57 6.53 -5.57 -14.14
CA LYS A 57 7.02 -4.19 -14.00
C LYS A 57 7.10 -3.82 -12.52
N VAL A 58 8.19 -3.17 -12.11
CA VAL A 58 8.42 -2.85 -10.70
C VAL A 58 8.56 -1.34 -10.51
N LEU A 59 7.84 -0.79 -9.54
CA LEU A 59 8.01 0.57 -9.04
C LEU A 59 8.61 0.50 -7.64
N ASP A 60 9.86 0.94 -7.50
CA ASP A 60 10.58 0.96 -6.23
C ASP A 60 10.61 2.37 -5.62
N ILE A 61 9.86 2.55 -4.53
CA ILE A 61 9.81 3.80 -3.76
C ILE A 61 10.90 3.76 -2.71
N LYS A 62 11.99 4.50 -2.96
CA LYS A 62 13.16 4.59 -2.07
C LYS A 62 13.00 5.71 -1.05
N GLY A 63 13.79 5.64 0.02
CA GLY A 63 13.89 6.73 1.01
C GLY A 63 12.66 6.88 1.91
N VAL A 64 11.95 5.78 2.16
CA VAL A 64 10.78 5.76 3.06
C VAL A 64 10.95 4.67 4.09
N ARG A 65 11.38 5.07 5.30
CA ARG A 65 11.40 4.22 6.48
C ARG A 65 10.12 4.39 7.28
N ASP A 66 9.81 3.37 8.07
CA ASP A 66 8.66 3.40 8.97
C ASP A 66 9.10 3.88 10.37
N ASP A 67 9.78 5.02 10.42
CA ASP A 67 10.40 5.60 11.61
C ASP A 67 9.65 6.82 12.16
N GLY A 68 8.56 7.23 11.49
CA GLY A 68 7.80 8.43 11.84
C GLY A 68 8.49 9.75 11.44
N ILE A 69 9.56 9.70 10.65
CA ILE A 69 10.30 10.88 10.14
C ILE A 69 10.04 11.03 8.64
N ASP A 70 10.15 9.94 7.89
CA ASP A 70 10.01 9.96 6.44
C ASP A 70 8.55 10.19 6.00
N SER A 71 8.36 10.86 4.86
CA SER A 71 7.05 11.21 4.31
C SER A 71 6.77 10.43 3.02
N LEU A 72 5.58 9.85 2.91
CA LEU A 72 5.11 9.22 1.68
C LEU A 72 4.38 10.19 0.75
N GLN A 73 4.02 11.39 1.25
CA GLN A 73 3.16 12.33 0.55
C GLN A 73 3.57 12.63 -0.91
N PRO A 74 4.86 12.89 -1.23
CA PRO A 74 5.26 13.19 -2.62
C PRO A 74 5.06 12.00 -3.57
N GLN A 75 5.00 10.78 -3.02
CA GLN A 75 4.94 9.53 -3.76
C GLN A 75 3.50 9.02 -3.92
N LEU A 76 2.51 9.61 -3.25
CA LEU A 76 1.11 9.16 -3.31
C LEU A 76 0.49 9.37 -4.69
N GLU A 77 0.72 10.52 -5.33
CA GLU A 77 0.20 10.76 -6.69
C GLU A 77 0.84 9.79 -7.70
N PRO A 78 2.18 9.74 -7.82
CA PRO A 78 2.81 8.94 -8.87
C PRO A 78 2.54 7.45 -8.71
N VAL A 79 2.46 6.95 -7.47
CA VAL A 79 2.16 5.53 -7.22
C VAL A 79 0.71 5.21 -7.59
N CYS A 80 -0.26 6.08 -7.28
CA CYS A 80 -1.65 5.83 -7.64
C CYS A 80 -1.82 5.81 -9.17
N ASP A 81 -1.19 6.75 -9.89
CA ASP A 81 -1.22 6.78 -11.35
C ASP A 81 -0.55 5.54 -11.97
N TRP A 82 0.49 5.04 -11.33
CA TRP A 82 1.14 3.81 -11.75
C TRP A 82 0.25 2.58 -11.55
N ILE A 83 -0.43 2.48 -10.40
CA ILE A 83 -1.40 1.40 -10.11
C ILE A 83 -2.58 1.47 -11.08
N ASP A 84 -3.10 2.66 -11.39
CA ASP A 84 -4.21 2.82 -12.33
C ASP A 84 -3.82 2.43 -13.75
N ARG A 85 -2.61 2.77 -14.21
CA ARG A 85 -2.10 2.30 -15.50
C ARG A 85 -2.01 0.78 -15.55
N ALA A 86 -1.41 0.16 -14.53
CA ALA A 86 -1.33 -1.30 -14.43
C ALA A 86 -2.72 -1.96 -14.47
N ARG A 87 -3.72 -1.37 -13.82
CA ARG A 87 -5.11 -1.85 -13.86
C ARG A 87 -5.73 -1.70 -15.25
N SER A 88 -5.49 -0.57 -15.92
CA SER A 88 -5.99 -0.31 -17.28
C SER A 88 -5.44 -1.30 -18.31
N GLU A 89 -4.22 -1.82 -18.08
CA GLU A 89 -3.61 -2.90 -18.88
C GLU A 89 -4.18 -4.29 -18.54
N GLY A 90 -5.15 -4.40 -17.63
CA GLY A 90 -5.72 -5.67 -17.17
C GLY A 90 -4.83 -6.44 -16.19
N GLY A 91 -3.72 -5.85 -15.74
CA GLY A 91 -2.80 -6.46 -14.79
C GLY A 91 -3.29 -6.33 -13.34
N LYS A 92 -2.78 -7.20 -12.45
CA LYS A 92 -2.93 -7.00 -11.00
C LYS A 92 -1.61 -6.52 -10.39
N VAL A 93 -1.75 -5.68 -9.37
CA VAL A 93 -0.64 -5.02 -8.69
C VAL A 93 -0.45 -5.60 -7.30
N LEU A 94 0.79 -5.98 -6.98
CA LEU A 94 1.22 -6.29 -5.62
C LEU A 94 1.86 -5.06 -4.99
N VAL A 95 1.28 -4.54 -3.91
CA VAL A 95 1.89 -3.47 -3.11
C VAL A 95 2.47 -4.07 -1.82
N HIS A 96 3.77 -3.92 -1.59
CA HIS A 96 4.43 -4.48 -0.40
C HIS A 96 5.45 -3.53 0.23
N CYS A 97 5.79 -3.82 1.48
CA CYS A 97 6.93 -3.27 2.20
C CYS A 97 7.62 -4.44 2.91
N ARG A 98 8.15 -4.24 4.13
CA ARG A 98 8.72 -5.34 4.93
C ARG A 98 7.71 -6.39 5.38
N VAL A 99 6.76 -5.95 6.20
CA VAL A 99 5.78 -6.82 6.88
C VAL A 99 4.34 -6.55 6.43
N GLY A 100 4.13 -5.53 5.61
CA GLY A 100 2.82 -5.23 5.03
C GLY A 100 1.85 -4.49 5.95
N VAL A 101 2.32 -3.82 7.01
CA VAL A 101 1.48 -3.21 8.06
C VAL A 101 1.23 -1.70 7.88
N SER A 102 2.29 -0.94 7.61
CA SER A 102 2.27 0.53 7.68
C SER A 102 2.46 1.17 6.30
N ARG A 103 3.67 1.12 5.74
CA ARG A 103 4.03 1.74 4.44
C ARG A 103 3.16 1.28 3.25
N SER A 104 3.12 -0.03 3.00
CA SER A 104 2.33 -0.58 1.88
C SER A 104 0.82 -0.41 2.10
N ALA A 105 0.36 -0.47 3.36
CA ALA A 105 -1.03 -0.21 3.68
C ALA A 105 -1.40 1.25 3.41
N THR A 106 -0.53 2.20 3.75
CA THR A 106 -0.69 3.63 3.45
C THR A 106 -0.88 3.86 1.95
N VAL A 107 -0.02 3.27 1.11
CA VAL A 107 -0.15 3.35 -0.36
C VAL A 107 -1.48 2.74 -0.84
N THR A 108 -1.87 1.58 -0.28
CA THR A 108 -3.12 0.90 -0.65
C THR A 108 -4.34 1.73 -0.26
N ILE A 109 -4.34 2.34 0.92
CA ILE A 109 -5.41 3.23 1.39
C ILE A 109 -5.48 4.47 0.49
N ALA A 110 -4.35 5.13 0.21
CA ALA A 110 -4.31 6.30 -0.67
C ALA A 110 -4.88 5.99 -2.06
N TYR A 111 -4.57 4.81 -2.60
CA TYR A 111 -5.11 4.34 -3.86
C TYR A 111 -6.63 4.13 -3.80
N VAL A 112 -7.14 3.49 -2.75
CA VAL A 112 -8.60 3.31 -2.57
C VAL A 112 -9.31 4.65 -2.43
N MET A 113 -8.73 5.60 -1.69
CA MET A 113 -9.27 6.97 -1.57
C MET A 113 -9.40 7.64 -2.93
N LYS A 114 -8.35 7.59 -3.77
CA LYS A 114 -8.34 8.19 -5.10
C LYS A 114 -9.30 7.46 -6.04
N HIS A 115 -9.17 6.14 -6.13
CA HIS A 115 -9.88 5.34 -7.12
C HIS A 115 -11.40 5.26 -6.87
N LEU A 116 -11.81 5.14 -5.60
CA LEU A 116 -13.22 5.04 -5.24
C LEU A 116 -13.83 6.37 -4.78
N ALA A 117 -13.05 7.46 -4.81
CA ALA A 117 -13.45 8.77 -4.30
C ALA A 117 -13.98 8.72 -2.84
N LEU A 118 -13.24 8.01 -1.98
CA LEU A 118 -13.62 7.81 -0.57
C LEU A 118 -12.78 8.66 0.38
N PRO A 119 -13.37 9.12 1.50
CA PRO A 119 -12.62 9.75 2.58
C PRO A 119 -11.70 8.72 3.27
N LEU A 120 -10.73 9.20 4.02
CA LEU A 120 -9.68 8.38 4.63
C LEU A 120 -10.27 7.28 5.50
N VAL A 121 -11.24 7.61 6.36
CA VAL A 121 -11.83 6.65 7.30
C VAL A 121 -12.47 5.50 6.53
N ASP A 122 -13.29 5.79 5.53
CA ASP A 122 -14.00 4.77 4.76
C ASP A 122 -13.03 3.90 3.96
N ALA A 123 -12.02 4.51 3.32
CA ALA A 123 -10.98 3.79 2.60
C ALA A 123 -10.15 2.89 3.53
N TYR A 124 -9.73 3.40 4.69
CA TYR A 124 -9.01 2.63 5.71
C TYR A 124 -9.81 1.39 6.13
N LEU A 125 -11.10 1.55 6.38
CA LEU A 125 -11.99 0.48 6.80
C LEU A 125 -12.20 -0.58 5.70
N ILE A 126 -12.32 -0.16 4.44
CA ILE A 126 -12.37 -1.08 3.30
C ILE A 126 -11.09 -1.92 3.23
N VAL A 127 -9.91 -1.28 3.27
CA VAL A 127 -8.64 -2.00 3.18
C VAL A 127 -8.47 -2.94 4.38
N ARG A 128 -8.84 -2.49 5.58
CA ARG A 128 -8.80 -3.31 6.80
C ARG A 128 -9.69 -4.55 6.70
N SER A 129 -10.92 -4.39 6.22
CA SER A 129 -11.88 -5.50 6.09
C SER A 129 -11.42 -6.60 5.11
N ARG A 130 -10.58 -6.26 4.13
CA ARG A 130 -10.03 -7.20 3.14
C ARG A 130 -8.75 -7.89 3.59
N ARG A 131 -8.13 -7.42 4.68
CA ARG A 131 -6.88 -7.95 5.22
C ARG A 131 -6.97 -8.15 6.73
N LEU A 132 -8.00 -8.85 7.19
CA LEU A 132 -8.30 -9.07 8.62
C LEU A 132 -7.16 -9.74 9.41
N SER A 133 -6.27 -10.48 8.74
CA SER A 133 -5.09 -11.11 9.35
C SER A 133 -3.92 -10.15 9.61
N VAL A 134 -4.00 -8.91 9.12
CA VAL A 134 -2.97 -7.88 9.33
C VAL A 134 -3.60 -6.70 10.05
N LEU A 135 -3.08 -6.39 11.25
CA LEU A 135 -3.39 -5.15 11.93
C LEU A 135 -2.83 -3.98 11.11
N ILE A 136 -3.70 -3.28 10.38
CA ILE A 136 -3.31 -2.09 9.62
C ILE A 136 -3.11 -0.94 10.61
N GLN A 137 -1.86 -0.56 10.85
CA GLN A 137 -1.48 0.48 11.78
C GLN A 137 -0.40 1.36 11.16
N PRO A 138 -0.77 2.32 10.27
CA PRO A 138 0.16 3.34 9.81
C PRO A 138 0.70 4.11 11.02
N ASN A 139 1.97 4.51 10.97
CA ASN A 139 2.47 5.44 11.99
C ASN A 139 1.78 6.82 11.85
N MET A 140 1.83 7.64 12.91
CA MET A 140 1.15 8.94 12.96
C MET A 140 1.52 9.91 11.84
N ARG A 141 2.78 9.94 11.41
CA ARG A 141 3.23 10.76 10.27
C ARG A 141 2.61 10.28 8.95
N LEU A 142 2.54 8.97 8.74
CA LEU A 142 1.92 8.41 7.54
C LEU A 142 0.42 8.63 7.54
N LEU A 143 -0.24 8.51 8.69
CA LEU A 143 -1.63 8.89 8.85
C LEU A 143 -1.83 10.37 8.53
N TYR A 144 -0.97 11.26 9.04
CA TYR A 144 -1.00 12.68 8.73
C TYR A 144 -0.82 12.97 7.22
N ASN A 145 0.06 12.24 6.54
CA ASN A 145 0.20 12.34 5.08
C ASN A 145 -1.10 11.94 4.37
N LEU A 146 -1.82 10.93 4.86
CA LEU A 146 -3.14 10.55 4.33
C LEU A 146 -4.21 11.61 4.61
N CYS A 147 -4.16 12.31 5.74
CA CYS A 147 -5.04 13.46 6.01
C CYS A 147 -4.80 14.57 4.98
N GLY A 148 -3.53 14.91 4.73
CA GLY A 148 -3.16 15.89 3.72
C GLY A 148 -3.61 15.47 2.31
N TRP A 149 -3.51 14.17 2.01
CA TRP A 149 -4.01 13.58 0.78
C TRP A 149 -5.53 13.68 0.63
N GLU A 150 -6.29 13.39 1.69
CA GLU A 150 -7.75 13.57 1.72
C GLU A 150 -8.14 15.00 1.39
N VAL A 151 -7.48 15.99 2.02
CA VAL A 151 -7.73 17.41 1.76
C VAL A 151 -7.41 17.79 0.32
N LYS A 152 -6.30 17.28 -0.22
CA LYS A 152 -5.93 17.51 -1.62
C LYS A 152 -7.01 16.95 -2.57
N LEU A 153 -7.39 15.69 -2.40
CA LEU A 153 -8.42 15.05 -3.23
C LEU A 153 -9.78 15.74 -3.12
N ALA A 154 -10.17 16.21 -1.93
CA ALA A 154 -11.40 16.97 -1.72
C ALA A 154 -11.39 18.30 -2.50
N ARG A 155 -10.25 19.01 -2.53
CA ARG A 155 -10.09 20.23 -3.34
C ARG A 155 -10.18 19.95 -4.83
N GLU A 156 -9.55 18.88 -5.31
CA GLU A 156 -9.62 18.48 -6.72
C GLU A 156 -11.05 18.13 -7.16
N ARG A 157 -11.83 17.45 -6.31
CA ARG A 157 -13.24 17.15 -6.58
C ARG A 157 -14.15 18.38 -6.52
N ALA A 158 -13.92 19.26 -5.55
CA ALA A 158 -14.77 20.44 -5.35
C ALA A 158 -14.47 21.58 -6.33
N GLN A 159 -13.28 21.61 -6.93
CA GLN A 159 -12.82 22.73 -7.77
C GLN A 159 -12.98 24.06 -7.02
N ASP A 160 -13.76 25.01 -7.56
CA ASP A 160 -14.04 26.31 -6.94
C ASP A 160 -15.34 26.34 -6.10
N ASP A 161 -16.06 25.23 -5.97
CA ASP A 161 -17.28 25.16 -5.14
C ASP A 161 -16.96 25.00 -3.65
N VAL A 162 -17.01 26.12 -2.93
CA VAL A 162 -16.79 26.19 -1.48
C VAL A 162 -17.81 25.36 -0.69
N ALA A 163 -19.05 25.27 -1.15
CA ALA A 163 -20.09 24.49 -0.47
C ALA A 163 -19.83 22.99 -0.63
N GLN A 164 -19.40 22.57 -1.82
CA GLN A 164 -18.97 21.19 -2.06
C GLN A 164 -17.74 20.85 -1.22
N LEU A 165 -16.73 21.72 -1.18
CA LEU A 165 -15.53 21.50 -0.36
C LEU A 165 -15.88 21.36 1.13
N ARG A 166 -16.79 22.19 1.66
CA ARG A 166 -17.28 22.06 3.04
C ARG A 166 -17.98 20.73 3.29
N ARG A 167 -18.79 20.25 2.33
CA ARG A 167 -19.47 18.94 2.44
C ARG A 167 -18.48 17.78 2.41
N GLU A 168 -17.51 17.82 1.50
CA GLU A 168 -16.43 16.83 1.40
C GLU A 168 -15.63 16.77 2.71
N LEU A 169 -15.24 17.94 3.24
CA LEU A 169 -14.43 18.02 4.45
C LEU A 169 -15.21 17.82 5.76
N ALA A 170 -16.54 17.87 5.75
CA ALA A 170 -17.34 17.59 6.95
C ALA A 170 -17.13 16.17 7.48
N ARG A 171 -16.65 15.25 6.62
CA ARG A 171 -16.36 13.85 6.95
C ARG A 171 -14.87 13.59 7.25
N SER A 172 -13.99 14.58 7.06
CA SER A 172 -12.56 14.44 7.39
C SER A 172 -12.40 14.16 8.88
N LEU A 173 -11.39 13.34 9.22
CA LEU A 173 -10.95 12.95 10.56
C LEU A 173 -11.51 13.79 11.72
N ASN A 174 -12.73 13.46 12.13
CA ASN A 174 -13.19 13.76 13.46
C ASN A 174 -13.19 12.43 14.24
N TRP A 175 -12.53 12.43 15.40
CA TRP A 175 -12.42 11.25 16.26
C TRP A 175 -13.79 10.58 16.55
N PRO A 176 -14.89 11.34 16.74
CA PRO A 176 -16.22 10.76 16.87
C PRO A 176 -16.67 9.91 15.67
N TYR A 177 -16.42 10.36 14.44
CA TYR A 177 -16.77 9.64 13.21
C TYR A 177 -15.95 8.36 13.10
N LEU A 178 -14.62 8.43 13.29
CA LEU A 178 -13.76 7.25 13.25
C LEU A 178 -14.18 6.21 14.30
N ALA A 179 -14.41 6.65 15.54
CA ALA A 179 -14.84 5.76 16.62
C ALA A 179 -16.19 5.10 16.30
N ARG A 180 -17.15 5.85 15.74
CA ARG A 180 -18.46 5.34 15.34
C ARG A 180 -18.34 4.28 14.24
N GLU A 181 -17.58 4.54 13.18
CA GLU A 181 -17.45 3.59 12.07
C GLU A 181 -16.68 2.32 12.47
N VAL A 182 -15.65 2.44 13.32
CA VAL A 182 -14.96 1.28 13.91
C VAL A 182 -15.93 0.45 14.77
N HIS A 183 -16.73 1.11 15.61
CA HIS A 183 -17.76 0.43 16.41
C HIS A 183 -18.75 -0.32 15.51
N ARG A 184 -19.27 0.34 14.47
CA ARG A 184 -20.24 -0.25 13.52
C ARG A 184 -19.70 -1.49 12.80
N LEU A 185 -18.42 -1.51 12.45
CA LEU A 185 -17.80 -2.71 11.86
C LEU A 185 -17.64 -3.83 12.88
N ASN A 186 -17.36 -3.47 14.13
CA ASN A 186 -17.18 -4.41 15.20
C ASN A 186 -18.49 -5.06 15.66
N GLU A 187 -19.66 -4.45 15.38
CA GLU A 187 -20.98 -5.04 15.69
C GLU A 187 -21.14 -6.45 15.10
N LYS A 188 -20.53 -6.73 13.94
CA LYS A 188 -20.57 -8.05 13.31
C LYS A 188 -19.86 -9.16 14.10
N TYR A 189 -19.02 -8.79 15.07
CA TYR A 189 -18.32 -9.72 15.96
C TYR A 189 -18.96 -9.83 17.34
N LEU A 190 -20.01 -9.05 17.61
CA LEU A 190 -20.77 -9.08 18.87
C LEU A 190 -22.04 -9.95 18.77
N GLN A 191 -22.32 -10.53 17.61
CA GLN A 191 -23.37 -11.51 17.33
C GLN A 191 -22.75 -12.90 17.19
#